data_AF-A0A166QP52-F1
#
_entry.id   AF-A0A166QP52-F1
#
_cell.length_a   1.000
_cell.length_b   1.000
_cell.length_c   1.000
_cell.angle_alpha   90.00
_cell.angle_beta   90.00
_cell.angle_gamma   90.00
#
_symmetry.space_group_name_H-M   'P 1'
#
loop_
_entity.id
_entity.type
_entity.pdbx_description
1 polymer ?
#
loop_
_entity_poly.entity_id
_entity_poly.type
_entity_poly.pdbx_seq_one_letter_code
_entity_poly.pdbx_strand_id
1 'polypeptide(L)'
;MQLIHTREAKAFLSHDFSQDGMKRPLLPAFLKTGALLISRGATPPQKNVIANHFMNPIEGAHTRLLRLLRPFLRLNGEPMFDGLDPMPALDPERLYSPRLMPAVDLVVDFDQFVALNTLYPHVYATTGTIEEATALVCKALSRIDGAAKFIESGKLGIRG
;
A
#
# COMPACT_ATOMS: atom_id res chain seq x y z
N MET A 1 4.47 -15.66 -3.68
CA MET A 1 3.83 -15.01 -2.51
C MET A 1 4.70 -13.81 -2.14
N GLN A 2 4.13 -12.60 -2.10
CA GLN A 2 4.89 -11.40 -1.72
C GLN A 2 5.07 -11.36 -0.19
N LEU A 3 6.29 -11.07 0.24
CA LEU A 3 6.70 -11.03 1.65
C LEU A 3 7.09 -9.60 2.04
N ILE A 4 6.82 -9.25 3.30
CA ILE A 4 7.13 -7.96 3.93
C ILE A 4 8.04 -8.21 5.13
N HIS A 5 9.14 -7.47 5.25
CA HIS A 5 10.23 -7.77 6.20
C HIS A 5 10.41 -6.66 7.23
N THR A 6 10.47 -5.40 6.79
CA THR A 6 10.71 -4.24 7.64
C THR A 6 9.54 -3.98 8.58
N ARG A 7 9.84 -3.45 9.77
CA ARG A 7 8.82 -3.17 10.78
C ARG A 7 7.85 -2.09 10.30
N GLU A 8 8.37 -1.10 9.59
CA GLU A 8 7.65 0.02 9.00
C GLU A 8 6.61 -0.48 8.01
N ALA A 9 6.97 -1.41 7.13
CA ALA A 9 6.02 -1.98 6.18
C ALA A 9 5.02 -2.94 6.86
N LYS A 10 5.48 -3.75 7.84
CA LYS A 10 4.59 -4.61 8.66
C LYS A 10 3.54 -3.82 9.43
N ALA A 11 3.78 -2.56 9.77
CA ALA A 11 2.79 -1.69 10.39
C ALA A 11 1.57 -1.39 9.49
N PHE A 12 1.65 -1.66 8.18
CA PHE A 12 0.49 -1.67 7.27
C PHE A 12 -0.24 -3.02 7.24
N LEU A 13 0.31 -4.08 7.84
CA LEU A 13 -0.33 -5.40 7.95
C LEU A 13 -1.00 -5.60 9.32
N SER A 14 -0.30 -5.24 10.40
CA SER A 14 -0.83 -5.29 11.77
C SER A 14 -0.42 -4.06 12.57
N HIS A 15 -1.31 -3.59 13.44
CA HIS A 15 -1.03 -2.50 14.38
C HIS A 15 0.02 -2.87 15.42
N ASP A 16 0.29 -4.16 15.65
CA ASP A 16 1.30 -4.63 16.60
C ASP A 16 2.71 -4.12 16.27
N PHE A 17 2.95 -3.76 15.00
CA PHE A 17 4.22 -3.23 14.53
C PHE A 17 4.30 -1.69 14.53
N SER A 18 3.21 -0.99 14.83
CA SER A 18 3.19 0.49 14.84
C SER A 18 4.03 1.05 15.98
N GLN A 19 4.94 1.97 15.67
CA GLN A 19 5.62 2.78 16.67
C GLN A 19 4.74 4.00 17.03
N ASP A 20 4.84 4.46 18.28
CA ASP A 20 4.22 5.69 18.79
C ASP A 20 2.69 5.70 18.94
N GLY A 21 2.04 4.54 18.91
CA GLY A 21 0.57 4.45 19.08
C GLY A 21 -0.26 5.04 17.93
N MET A 22 0.40 5.58 16.90
CA MET A 22 -0.22 6.11 15.69
C MET A 22 -0.66 4.97 14.78
N LYS A 23 -1.97 4.70 14.75
CA LYS A 23 -2.57 3.66 13.92
C LYS A 23 -2.49 4.04 12.43
N ARG A 24 -1.76 3.25 11.65
CA ARG A 24 -1.71 3.35 10.18
C ARG A 24 -2.93 2.68 9.54
N PRO A 25 -3.40 3.11 8.36
CA PRO A 25 -4.40 2.33 7.62
C PRO A 25 -3.85 0.94 7.31
N LEU A 26 -4.65 -0.11 7.52
CA LEU A 26 -4.23 -1.48 7.29
C LEU A 26 -4.54 -1.93 5.87
N LEU A 27 -3.56 -2.49 5.17
CA LEU A 27 -3.71 -3.10 3.85
C LEU A 27 -4.80 -4.19 3.86
N PRO A 28 -4.86 -5.14 4.82
CA PRO A 28 -5.97 -6.11 4.87
C PRO A 28 -7.36 -5.46 4.94
N ALA A 29 -7.51 -4.35 5.67
CA ALA A 29 -8.76 -3.61 5.76
C ALA A 29 -9.08 -2.89 4.44
N PHE A 30 -8.09 -2.24 3.82
CA PHE A 30 -8.20 -1.64 2.50
C PHE A 30 -8.68 -2.66 1.45
N LEU A 31 -8.04 -3.84 1.40
CA LEU A 31 -8.37 -4.89 0.45
C LEU A 31 -9.78 -5.43 0.65
N LYS A 32 -10.17 -5.68 1.91
CA LYS A 32 -11.52 -6.14 2.26
C LYS A 32 -12.58 -5.12 1.84
N THR A 33 -12.39 -3.85 2.20
CA THR A 33 -13.33 -2.78 1.87
C THR A 33 -13.37 -2.54 0.36
N GLY A 34 -12.21 -2.49 -0.31
CA GLY A 34 -12.13 -2.32 -1.76
C GLY A 34 -12.84 -3.43 -2.53
N ALA A 35 -12.69 -4.69 -2.11
CA ALA A 35 -13.41 -5.81 -2.71
C ALA A 35 -14.93 -5.65 -2.56
N LEU A 36 -15.40 -5.27 -1.37
CA LEU A 36 -16.82 -5.01 -1.11
C LEU A 36 -17.35 -3.87 -1.98
N LEU A 37 -16.64 -2.74 -2.04
CA LEU A 37 -17.04 -1.60 -2.87
C LEU A 37 -17.13 -1.99 -4.35
N ILE A 38 -16.11 -2.67 -4.88
CA ILE A 38 -16.11 -3.15 -6.27
C ILE A 38 -17.31 -4.09 -6.51
N SER A 39 -17.63 -4.98 -5.57
CA SER A 39 -18.77 -5.90 -5.74
C SER A 39 -20.13 -5.21 -5.83
N ARG A 40 -20.27 -3.96 -5.36
CA ARG A 40 -21.51 -3.17 -5.48
C ARG A 40 -21.80 -2.72 -6.91
N GLY A 41 -20.80 -2.69 -7.80
CA GLY A 41 -21.03 -2.41 -9.22
C GLY A 41 -21.73 -3.58 -9.89
N ALA A 42 -22.88 -3.34 -10.52
CA ALA A 42 -23.65 -4.40 -11.21
C ALA A 42 -22.94 -4.88 -12.48
N THR A 43 -22.30 -3.97 -13.21
CA THR A 43 -21.65 -4.27 -14.49
C THR A 43 -20.13 -4.10 -14.42
N PRO A 44 -19.34 -4.80 -15.27
CA PRO A 44 -17.88 -4.63 -15.30
C PRO A 44 -17.42 -3.16 -15.47
N PRO A 45 -18.06 -2.31 -16.30
CA PRO A 45 -17.74 -0.89 -16.35
C PRO A 45 -17.97 -0.14 -15.03
N GLN A 46 -19.07 -0.41 -14.32
CA GLN A 46 -19.30 0.20 -13.00
C GLN A 46 -18.24 -0.26 -11.97
N LYS A 47 -17.88 -1.54 -11.99
CA LYS A 47 -16.79 -2.08 -11.16
C LYS A 47 -15.46 -1.38 -11.44
N ASN A 48 -15.17 -1.05 -12.71
CA ASN A 48 -14.00 -0.26 -13.10
C ASN A 48 -14.04 1.14 -12.49
N VAL A 49 -15.17 1.84 -12.63
CA VAL A 49 -15.33 3.21 -12.13
C VAL A 49 -15.14 3.25 -10.60
N ILE A 50 -15.74 2.29 -9.88
CA ILE A 50 -15.57 2.16 -8.44
C ILE A 50 -14.10 1.91 -8.08
N ALA A 51 -13.46 0.92 -8.70
CA ALA A 51 -12.07 0.59 -8.43
C ALA A 51 -11.15 1.81 -8.64
N ASN A 52 -11.27 2.48 -9.79
CA ASN A 52 -10.42 3.62 -10.14
C ASN A 52 -10.54 4.77 -9.14
N HIS A 53 -11.71 4.96 -8.52
CA HIS A 53 -11.92 6.05 -7.57
C HIS A 53 -10.96 5.99 -6.36
N PHE A 54 -10.62 4.79 -5.89
CA PHE A 54 -9.69 4.61 -4.77
C PHE A 54 -8.34 4.00 -5.18
N MET A 55 -8.21 3.45 -6.38
CA MET A 55 -6.93 2.95 -6.90
C MET A 55 -6.08 4.05 -7.55
N ASN A 56 -6.65 5.13 -8.11
CA ASN A 56 -5.84 6.22 -8.69
C ASN A 56 -4.85 6.84 -7.67
N PRO A 57 -5.21 7.08 -6.39
CA PRO A 57 -4.26 7.50 -5.37
C PRO A 57 -3.15 6.48 -5.08
N ILE A 58 -3.45 5.17 -5.18
CA ILE A 58 -2.48 4.08 -4.99
C ILE A 58 -1.44 4.14 -6.11
N GLU A 59 -1.88 4.19 -7.37
CA GLU A 59 -0.98 4.29 -8.53
C GLU A 59 -0.11 5.56 -8.50
N GLY A 60 -0.70 6.67 -8.05
CA GLY A 60 0.03 7.93 -7.84
C GLY A 60 1.09 7.84 -6.75
N ALA A 61 0.79 7.15 -5.63
CA ALA A 61 1.76 6.91 -4.57
C ALA A 61 2.87 5.94 -5.03
N HIS A 62 2.49 4.89 -5.76
CA HIS A 62 3.41 3.90 -6.30
C HIS A 62 4.42 4.54 -7.26
N THR A 63 3.96 5.39 -8.17
CA THR A 63 4.83 6.15 -9.07
C THR A 63 5.83 7.04 -8.31
N ARG A 64 5.42 7.65 -7.21
CA ARG A 64 6.31 8.49 -6.37
C ARG A 64 7.32 7.64 -5.62
N LEU A 65 6.90 6.51 -5.09
CA LEU A 65 7.76 5.58 -4.37
C LEU A 65 8.82 4.97 -5.29
N LEU A 66 8.44 4.59 -6.52
CA LEU A 66 9.40 4.16 -7.53
C LEU A 66 10.44 5.24 -7.85
N ARG A 67 10.10 6.54 -7.77
CA ARG A 67 11.08 7.62 -7.92
C ARG A 67 12.04 7.69 -6.73
N LEU A 68 11.58 7.37 -5.53
CA LEU A 68 12.42 7.26 -4.34
C LEU A 68 13.34 6.02 -4.39
N LEU A 69 12.90 4.95 -5.05
CA LEU A 69 13.72 3.75 -5.25
C LEU A 69 14.80 3.92 -6.33
N ARG A 70 14.59 4.83 -7.30
CA ARG A 70 15.50 4.99 -8.46
C ARG A 70 16.98 5.13 -8.12
N PRO A 71 17.41 5.90 -7.10
CA PRO A 71 18.83 6.04 -6.79
C PRO A 71 19.50 4.73 -6.35
N PHE A 72 18.73 3.79 -5.81
CA PHE A 72 19.25 2.50 -5.36
C PHE A 72 19.40 1.47 -6.49
N LEU A 73 18.86 1.71 -7.68
CA LEU A 73 18.85 0.74 -8.80
C LEU A 73 20.25 0.29 -9.26
N ARG A 74 21.31 1.07 -8.93
CA ARG A 74 22.70 0.76 -9.29
C ARG A 74 23.50 0.17 -8.12
N LEU A 75 22.88 0.01 -6.96
CA LEU A 75 23.50 -0.55 -5.77
C LEU A 75 23.19 -2.04 -5.69
N ASN A 76 24.09 -2.80 -5.04
CA ASN A 76 23.86 -4.22 -4.84
C ASN A 76 22.85 -4.42 -3.69
N GLY A 77 21.57 -4.62 -4.00
CA GLY A 77 20.51 -4.74 -3.00
C GLY A 77 20.57 -5.99 -2.11
N GLU A 78 21.53 -6.90 -2.33
CA GLU A 78 21.70 -8.08 -1.49
C GLU A 78 22.78 -7.85 -0.43
N PRO A 79 22.49 -8.13 0.87
CA PRO A 79 21.30 -8.78 1.39
C PRO A 79 20.39 -7.83 2.22
N MET A 80 19.58 -6.99 1.56
CA MET A 80 18.79 -5.93 2.24
C MET A 80 17.80 -6.40 3.32
N PHE A 81 17.44 -7.69 3.35
CA PHE A 81 16.50 -8.24 4.34
C PHE A 81 17.14 -9.24 5.32
N ASP A 82 18.47 -9.35 5.37
CA ASP A 82 19.13 -10.29 6.28
C ASP A 82 18.79 -10.02 7.75
N GLY A 83 18.39 -11.08 8.45
CA GLY A 83 18.00 -11.01 9.86
C GLY A 83 16.59 -10.42 10.11
N LEU A 84 15.81 -10.14 9.06
CA LEU A 84 14.43 -9.67 9.20
C LEU A 84 13.43 -10.80 8.94
N ASP A 85 12.51 -11.01 9.88
CA ASP A 85 11.48 -12.03 9.75
C ASP A 85 10.50 -11.71 8.61
N PRO A 86 10.27 -12.58 7.63
CA PRO A 86 9.28 -12.33 6.59
C PRO A 86 7.85 -12.52 7.10
N MET A 87 6.94 -11.64 6.67
CA MET A 87 5.49 -11.76 6.88
C MET A 87 4.78 -11.71 5.53
N PRO A 88 3.81 -12.59 5.24
CA PRO A 88 3.09 -12.54 3.97
C PRO A 88 2.26 -11.26 3.85
N ALA A 89 2.36 -10.58 2.70
CA ALA A 89 1.62 -9.35 2.42
C ALA A 89 0.09 -9.57 2.28
N LEU A 90 -0.30 -10.82 2.02
CA LEU A 90 -1.67 -11.27 1.82
C LEU A 90 -1.94 -12.53 2.63
N ASP A 91 -3.18 -12.69 3.08
CA ASP A 91 -3.67 -13.94 3.65
C ASP A 91 -3.84 -14.96 2.51
N PRO A 92 -3.06 -16.06 2.48
CA PRO A 92 -3.11 -17.03 1.39
C PRO A 92 -4.46 -17.77 1.29
N GLU A 93 -5.27 -17.76 2.35
CA GLU A 93 -6.58 -18.40 2.37
C GLU A 93 -7.68 -17.51 1.75
N ARG A 94 -7.35 -16.27 1.39
CA ARG A 94 -8.31 -15.31 0.84
C ARG A 94 -8.08 -15.04 -0.64
N LEU A 95 -9.18 -14.98 -1.37
CA LEU A 95 -9.20 -14.52 -2.75
C LEU A 95 -9.29 -12.99 -2.79
N TYR A 96 -8.29 -12.36 -3.40
CA TYR A 96 -8.24 -10.93 -3.62
C TYR A 96 -8.51 -10.60 -5.09
N SER A 97 -9.24 -9.50 -5.33
CA SER A 97 -9.44 -9.00 -6.69
C SER A 97 -8.10 -8.57 -7.28
N PRO A 98 -7.72 -9.00 -8.51
CA PRO A 98 -6.49 -8.57 -9.17
C PRO A 98 -6.34 -7.04 -9.28
N ARG A 99 -7.47 -6.32 -9.28
CA ARG A 99 -7.52 -4.84 -9.32
C ARG A 99 -6.94 -4.17 -8.07
N LEU A 100 -6.83 -4.91 -6.97
CA LEU A 100 -6.33 -4.42 -5.71
C LEU A 100 -4.85 -4.73 -5.51
N MET A 101 -4.25 -5.55 -6.38
CA MET A 101 -2.85 -5.92 -6.30
C MET A 101 -1.88 -4.73 -6.30
N PRO A 102 -2.13 -3.62 -7.03
CA PRO A 102 -1.26 -2.46 -6.95
C PRO A 102 -1.13 -1.86 -5.53
N ALA A 103 -2.11 -2.09 -4.65
CA ALA A 103 -2.00 -1.67 -3.24
C ALA A 103 -1.06 -2.56 -2.44
N VAL A 104 -0.95 -3.84 -2.80
CA VAL A 104 0.03 -4.77 -2.24
C VAL A 104 1.42 -4.42 -2.75
N ASP A 105 1.55 -4.20 -4.06
CA ASP A 105 2.81 -3.79 -4.70
C ASP A 105 3.34 -2.49 -4.09
N LEU A 106 2.45 -1.52 -3.81
CA LEU A 106 2.83 -0.28 -3.10
C LEU A 106 3.47 -0.54 -1.73
N VAL A 107 2.94 -1.49 -0.94
CA VAL A 107 3.48 -1.82 0.39
C VAL A 107 4.79 -2.63 0.26
N VAL A 108 4.90 -3.49 -0.74
CA VAL A 108 6.13 -4.24 -1.05
C VAL A 108 7.26 -3.30 -1.48
N ASP A 109 6.98 -2.36 -2.37
CA ASP A 109 7.97 -1.37 -2.79
C ASP A 109 8.37 -0.44 -1.63
N PHE A 110 7.44 -0.22 -0.68
CA PHE A 110 7.74 0.55 0.53
C PHE A 110 8.67 -0.24 1.46
N ASP A 111 8.45 -1.55 1.60
CA ASP A 111 9.34 -2.46 2.32
C ASP A 111 10.76 -2.44 1.76
N GLN A 112 10.88 -2.52 0.43
CA GLN A 112 12.18 -2.41 -0.25
C GLN A 112 12.83 -1.05 -0.03
N PHE A 113 12.06 0.03 -0.14
CA PHE A 113 12.59 1.38 0.07
C PHE A 113 13.15 1.55 1.48
N VAL A 114 12.41 1.11 2.49
CA VAL A 114 12.87 1.17 3.89
C VAL A 114 14.15 0.36 4.07
N ALA A 115 14.19 -0.89 3.60
CA ALA A 115 15.36 -1.74 3.74
C ALA A 115 16.59 -1.16 3.04
N LEU A 116 16.44 -0.67 1.81
CA LEU A 116 17.52 -0.04 1.06
C LEU A 116 18.01 1.27 1.70
N ASN A 117 17.09 2.07 2.25
CA ASN A 117 17.45 3.30 2.93
C ASN A 117 18.17 3.03 4.27
N THR A 118 17.83 1.94 4.96
CA THR A 118 18.56 1.48 6.16
C THR A 118 19.94 0.94 5.80
N LEU A 119 20.06 0.17 4.71
CA LEU A 119 21.33 -0.40 4.26
C LEU A 119 22.28 0.66 3.69
N TYR A 120 21.73 1.66 2.99
CA TYR A 120 22.48 2.72 2.32
C TYR A 120 22.01 4.12 2.74
N PRO A 121 22.19 4.50 4.02
CA PRO A 121 21.69 5.77 4.55
C PRO A 121 22.35 7.00 3.92
N HIS A 122 23.47 6.85 3.21
CA HIS A 122 24.15 7.93 2.52
C HIS A 122 23.47 8.33 1.19
N VAL A 123 22.59 7.50 0.64
CA VAL A 123 21.87 7.79 -0.63
C VAL A 123 20.87 8.91 -0.44
N TYR A 124 20.16 8.88 0.69
CA TYR A 124 19.29 9.96 1.13
C TYR A 124 19.79 10.46 2.48
N ALA A 125 20.48 11.59 2.49
CA ALA A 125 21.16 12.14 3.67
C ALA A 125 20.25 12.48 4.88
N THR A 126 18.94 12.19 4.83
CA THR A 126 17.97 12.57 5.87
C THR A 126 16.88 11.51 6.10
N THR A 127 16.53 11.32 7.38
CA THR A 127 15.44 10.45 7.88
C THR A 127 14.05 10.85 7.39
N GLY A 128 13.87 12.10 6.95
CA GLY A 128 12.58 12.62 6.46
C GLY A 128 12.04 11.88 5.21
N THR A 129 12.87 11.09 4.52
CA THR A 129 12.47 10.34 3.33
C THR A 129 11.63 9.10 3.65
N ILE A 130 11.90 8.40 4.76
CA ILE A 130 11.05 7.29 5.24
C ILE A 130 9.71 7.81 5.77
N GLU A 131 9.71 8.94 6.46
CA GLU A 131 8.50 9.61 6.92
C GLU A 131 7.63 10.09 5.75
N GLU A 132 8.24 10.69 4.72
CA GLU A 132 7.55 11.08 3.49
C GLU A 132 6.95 9.87 2.77
N ALA A 133 7.73 8.80 2.60
CA ALA A 133 7.24 7.56 1.99
C ALA A 133 6.11 6.93 2.81
N THR A 134 6.22 6.93 4.14
CA THR A 134 5.15 6.47 5.05
C THR A 134 3.88 7.30 4.87
N ALA A 135 4.00 8.63 4.82
CA ALA A 135 2.88 9.53 4.61
C ALA A 135 2.21 9.32 3.26
N LEU A 136 2.98 9.03 2.20
CA LEU A 136 2.45 8.68 0.88
C LEU A 136 1.57 7.43 0.94
N VAL A 137 2.07 6.34 1.53
CA VAL A 137 1.33 5.07 1.66
C VAL A 137 0.09 5.25 2.54
N CYS A 138 0.22 5.89 3.70
CA CYS A 138 -0.90 6.21 4.59
C CYS A 138 -1.99 7.00 3.85
N LYS A 139 -1.61 8.09 3.18
CA LYS A 139 -2.57 8.93 2.46
C LYS A 139 -3.28 8.16 1.34
N ALA A 140 -2.59 7.25 0.66
CA ALA A 140 -3.15 6.48 -0.43
C ALA A 140 -4.17 5.44 0.08
N LEU A 141 -3.81 4.66 1.09
CA LEU A 141 -4.69 3.64 1.67
C LEU A 141 -5.91 4.25 2.37
N SER A 142 -5.78 5.39 3.07
CA SER A 142 -6.93 6.04 3.74
C SER A 142 -7.98 6.59 2.77
N ARG A 143 -7.74 6.64 1.45
CA ARG A 143 -8.74 7.09 0.47
C ARG A 143 -9.94 6.15 0.34
N ILE A 144 -9.79 4.89 0.75
CA ILE A 144 -10.86 3.90 0.71
C ILE A 144 -12.09 4.33 1.51
N ASP A 145 -11.91 5.00 2.66
CA ASP A 145 -13.00 5.44 3.52
C ASP A 145 -13.79 6.60 2.89
N GLY A 146 -13.08 7.52 2.22
CA GLY A 146 -13.70 8.58 1.44
C GLY A 146 -14.48 8.02 0.25
N ALA A 147 -13.92 7.04 -0.44
CA ALA A 147 -14.57 6.35 -1.55
C ALA A 147 -15.83 5.61 -1.10
N ALA A 148 -15.79 4.92 0.05
CA ALA A 148 -16.95 4.22 0.61
C ALA A 148 -18.12 5.19 0.84
N LYS A 149 -17.86 6.32 1.51
CA LYS A 149 -18.87 7.37 1.73
C LYS A 149 -19.42 7.95 0.42
N PHE A 150 -18.55 8.16 -0.56
CA PHE A 150 -18.96 8.71 -1.87
C PHE A 150 -19.89 7.73 -2.63
N ILE A 151 -19.57 6.44 -2.61
CA ILE A 151 -20.41 5.38 -3.19
C ILE A 151 -21.74 5.27 -2.47
N GLU A 152 -21.74 5.27 -1.14
CA GLU A 152 -22.96 5.17 -0.31
C GLU A 152 -23.91 6.36 -0.50
N SER A 153 -23.36 7.54 -0.77
CA SER A 153 -24.17 8.73 -1.08
C SER A 153 -24.84 8.71 -2.46
N GLY A 154 -24.61 7.67 -3.28
CA GLY A 154 -25.16 7.57 -4.64
C GLY A 154 -24.54 8.54 -5.65
N LYS A 155 -23.56 9.35 -5.24
CA LYS A 155 -22.91 10.39 -6.07
C LYS A 155 -22.08 9.84 -7.24
N LEU A 156 -21.78 8.54 -7.24
CA LEU A 156 -21.15 7.86 -8.36
C LEU A 156 -22.13 7.48 -9.48
N GLY A 157 -23.43 7.78 -9.34
CA GLY A 157 -24.45 7.43 -10.34
C GLY A 157 -24.70 5.92 -10.47
N ILE A 158 -24.13 5.13 -9.56
CA ILE A 158 -24.32 3.68 -9.48
C ILE A 158 -25.55 3.47 -8.58
N ARG A 159 -26.74 3.63 -9.16
CA ARG A 159 -27.96 3.12 -8.53
C ARG A 159 -28.00 1.61 -8.78
N GLY A 160 -28.13 0.85 -7.69
CA GLY A 160 -28.43 -0.58 -7.72
C GLY A 160 -29.82 -0.84 -8.29
#